data_AF-X1LXS2-F1
#
_entry.id   AF-X1LXS2-F1
#
_cell.length_a   1.000
_cell.length_b   1.000
_cell.length_c   1.000
_cell.angle_alpha   90.00
_cell.angle_beta   90.00
_cell.angle_gamma   90.00
#
_symmetry.space_group_name_H-M   'P 1'
#
loop_
_entity.id
_entity.type
_entity.pdbx_description
1 polymer ?
#
loop_
_entity_poly.entity_id
_entity_poly.type
_entity_poly.pdbx_seq_one_letter_code
_entity_poly.pdbx_strand_id
1 'polypeptide(L)'
;MDNSRVLTILTQVVHEGGLGEDISDLPAAGIAPEWMSEKALSIGTYFVASGLYVLFGVGSPVGGSSEVTKIISNGWEKLIGGKLEFEPDMDKILEKTIDHIQKKRKALGIHEKKERVLFDM
;
A
#
# COMPACT_ATOMS: atom_id res chain seq x y z
N MET A 1 7.51 -4.11 18.50
CA MET A 1 6.23 -4.03 17.75
C MET A 1 6.47 -4.65 16.39
N ASP A 2 5.65 -5.63 15.96
CA ASP A 2 6.01 -6.51 14.84
C ASP A 2 5.62 -6.00 13.45
N ASN A 3 4.86 -4.91 13.34
CA ASN A 3 4.55 -4.29 12.03
C ASN A 3 5.80 -3.80 11.29
N SER A 4 6.90 -3.54 11.99
CA SER A 4 8.18 -3.23 11.34
C SER A 4 8.70 -4.39 10.51
N ARG A 5 8.40 -5.65 10.87
CA ARG A 5 8.79 -6.83 10.09
C ARG A 5 8.16 -6.84 8.71
N VAL A 6 6.95 -6.28 8.55
CA VAL A 6 6.31 -6.13 7.24
C VAL A 6 7.16 -5.24 6.34
N LEU A 7 7.61 -4.09 6.84
CA LEU A 7 8.52 -3.23 6.08
C LEU A 7 9.86 -3.90 5.81
N THR A 8 10.42 -4.62 6.77
CA THR A 8 11.64 -5.40 6.54
C THR A 8 11.47 -6.38 5.38
N ILE A 9 10.36 -7.13 5.34
CA ILE A 9 10.09 -8.07 4.25
C ILE A 9 9.93 -7.33 2.92
N LEU A 10 9.16 -6.25 2.87
CA LEU A 10 8.96 -5.47 1.64
C LEU A 10 10.28 -4.90 1.11
N THR A 11 11.14 -4.37 2.00
CA THR A 11 12.49 -3.92 1.63
C THR A 11 13.31 -5.05 1.04
N GLN A 12 13.24 -6.27 1.61
CA GLN A 12 13.98 -7.43 1.09
C GLN A 12 13.41 -7.95 -0.23
N VAL A 13 12.10 -7.85 -0.45
CA VAL A 13 11.47 -8.20 -1.74
C VAL A 13 11.98 -7.32 -2.88
N VAL A 14 12.18 -6.02 -2.61
CA VAL A 14 12.80 -5.09 -3.57
C VAL A 14 14.30 -5.38 -3.69
N HIS A 15 15.03 -5.32 -2.57
CA HIS A 15 16.50 -5.35 -2.58
C HIS A 15 17.09 -6.70 -3.02
N GLU A 16 16.60 -7.81 -2.47
CA GLU A 16 17.11 -9.16 -2.77
C GLU A 16 16.25 -9.86 -3.84
N GLY A 17 14.94 -9.67 -3.78
CA GLY A 17 14.00 -10.29 -4.72
C GLY A 17 14.00 -9.65 -6.11
N GLY A 18 14.47 -8.40 -6.23
CA GLY A 18 14.51 -7.65 -7.50
C GLY A 18 13.13 -7.33 -8.06
N LEU A 19 12.08 -7.33 -7.23
CA LEU A 19 10.73 -7.02 -7.68
C LEU A 19 10.46 -5.51 -7.56
N GLY A 20 10.62 -4.79 -8.68
CA GLY A 20 10.50 -3.33 -8.70
C GLY A 20 11.75 -2.62 -8.16
N GLU A 21 11.73 -1.30 -8.13
CA GLU A 21 12.86 -0.47 -7.68
C GLU A 21 12.61 0.16 -6.29
N ASP A 22 11.35 0.25 -5.88
CA ASP A 22 10.92 0.80 -4.59
C ASP A 22 9.74 -0.01 -4.00
N ILE A 23 9.50 0.10 -2.68
CA ILE A 23 8.34 -0.54 -2.02
C ILE A 23 7.03 -0.09 -2.68
N SER A 24 6.96 1.16 -3.15
CA SER A 24 5.81 1.69 -3.86
C SER A 24 5.51 0.99 -5.18
N ASP A 25 6.43 0.23 -5.77
CA ASP A 25 6.14 -0.58 -6.97
C ASP A 25 5.44 -1.89 -6.64
N LEU A 26 5.56 -2.37 -5.40
CA LEU A 26 5.10 -3.68 -5.01
C LEU A 26 3.56 -3.79 -5.05
N PRO A 27 3.02 -4.96 -5.43
CA PRO A 27 1.59 -5.22 -5.40
C PRO A 27 1.13 -5.57 -3.97
N ALA A 28 1.23 -4.60 -3.06
CA ALA A 28 0.92 -4.73 -1.64
C ALA A 28 0.13 -3.53 -1.12
N ALA A 29 -0.72 -3.75 -0.12
CA ALA A 29 -1.48 -2.71 0.56
C ALA A 29 -1.63 -3.04 2.05
N GLY A 30 -1.75 -2.00 2.88
CA GLY A 30 -2.09 -2.11 4.30
C GLY A 30 -3.57 -1.84 4.54
N ILE A 31 -4.20 -2.61 5.44
CA ILE A 31 -5.61 -2.43 5.77
C ILE A 31 -5.76 -2.47 7.29
N ALA A 32 -6.40 -1.47 7.88
CA ALA A 32 -6.91 -1.53 9.25
C ALA A 32 -8.41 -1.19 9.26
N PRO A 33 -9.28 -2.20 9.09
CA PRO A 33 -10.71 -1.97 8.89
C PRO A 33 -11.39 -1.38 10.14
N GLU A 34 -10.90 -1.74 11.32
CA GLU A 34 -11.48 -1.34 12.60
C GLU A 34 -10.45 -0.59 13.45
N TRP A 35 -9.72 0.35 12.83
CA TRP A 35 -8.71 1.13 13.55
C TRP A 35 -9.36 1.96 14.68
N MET A 36 -8.69 2.02 15.82
CA MET A 36 -9.21 2.73 17.01
C MET A 36 -8.16 3.64 17.67
N SER A 37 -6.91 3.19 17.72
CA SER A 37 -5.87 3.87 18.49
C SER A 37 -5.03 4.82 17.63
N GLU A 38 -4.48 5.86 18.25
CA GLU A 38 -3.48 6.74 17.61
C GLU A 38 -2.26 5.96 17.12
N LYS A 39 -1.92 4.85 17.77
CA LYS A 39 -0.87 3.95 17.28
C LYS A 39 -1.19 3.39 15.90
N ALA A 40 -2.46 3.08 15.62
CA ALA A 40 -2.88 2.62 14.29
C ALA A 40 -2.69 3.72 13.25
N LEU A 41 -3.05 4.97 13.57
CA LEU A 41 -2.79 6.12 12.69
C LEU A 41 -1.29 6.25 12.39
N SER A 42 -0.44 6.23 13.42
CA SER A 42 1.01 6.29 13.23
C SER A 42 1.54 5.15 12.37
N ILE A 43 1.02 3.93 12.54
CA ILE A 43 1.36 2.77 11.71
C ILE A 43 1.00 3.00 10.24
N GLY A 44 -0.23 3.41 9.97
CA GLY A 44 -0.67 3.74 8.62
C GLY A 44 0.19 4.82 8.00
N THR A 45 0.47 5.90 8.75
CA THR A 45 1.30 7.01 8.26
C THR A 45 2.71 6.57 7.91
N TYR A 46 3.40 5.77 8.73
CA TYR A 46 4.76 5.34 8.39
C TYR A 46 4.80 4.27 7.29
N PHE A 47 3.74 3.46 7.12
CA PHE A 47 3.58 2.58 5.94
C PHE A 47 3.40 3.39 4.66
N VAL A 48 2.56 4.42 4.69
CA VAL A 48 2.37 5.35 3.57
C VAL A 48 3.66 6.10 3.26
N ALA A 49 4.37 6.57 4.29
CA ALA A 49 5.70 7.19 4.16
C ALA A 49 6.71 6.26 3.46
N SER A 50 6.52 4.95 3.59
CA SER A 50 7.34 3.89 2.99
C SER A 50 6.82 3.42 1.62
N GLY A 51 5.86 4.13 1.01
CA GLY A 51 5.38 3.86 -0.34
C GLY A 51 4.13 2.98 -0.45
N LEU A 52 3.53 2.53 0.66
CA LEU A 52 2.34 1.68 0.63
C LEU A 52 1.05 2.47 0.45
N TYR A 53 0.08 1.83 -0.21
CA TYR A 53 -1.32 2.20 -0.09
C TYR A 53 -1.90 1.63 1.21
N VAL A 54 -2.50 2.49 2.05
CA VAL A 54 -3.16 2.09 3.31
C VAL A 54 -4.62 2.51 3.31
N LEU A 55 -5.50 1.59 3.71
CA LEU A 55 -6.93 1.83 3.92
C LEU A 55 -7.34 1.68 5.38
N PHE A 56 -8.13 2.63 5.86
CA PHE A 56 -8.74 2.64 7.19
C PHE A 56 -10.26 2.58 7.12
N GLY A 57 -10.87 1.62 7.80
CA GLY A 57 -12.31 1.33 7.71
C GLY A 57 -13.21 2.04 8.71
N VAL A 58 -12.67 2.97 9.50
CA VAL A 58 -13.45 3.81 10.42
C VAL A 58 -13.33 5.27 9.97
N GLY A 59 -14.33 6.10 10.32
CA GLY A 59 -14.45 7.49 9.86
C GLY A 59 -13.17 8.33 9.96
N SER A 60 -12.97 9.21 8.98
CA SER A 60 -11.75 10.01 8.89
C SER A 60 -11.70 11.12 9.95
N PRO A 61 -10.63 11.23 10.76
CA PRO A 61 -10.45 12.35 11.70
C PRO A 61 -10.17 13.68 10.97
N VAL A 62 -9.86 13.63 9.67
CA VAL A 62 -9.59 14.80 8.82
C VAL A 62 -10.67 15.04 7.77
N GLY A 63 -11.80 14.32 7.84
CA GLY A 63 -12.87 14.39 6.85
C GLY A 63 -13.53 15.77 6.70
N GLY A 64 -13.37 16.64 7.71
CA GLY A 64 -13.84 18.03 7.66
C GLY A 64 -12.97 18.95 6.79
N SER A 65 -11.78 18.53 6.36
CA SER A 65 -10.86 19.33 5.54
C SER A 65 -10.57 18.64 4.22
N SER A 66 -11.22 19.11 3.15
CA SER A 66 -10.99 18.60 1.80
C SER A 66 -9.53 18.76 1.34
N GLU A 67 -8.83 19.78 1.83
CA GLU A 67 -7.42 20.01 1.53
C GLU A 67 -6.54 18.93 2.15
N VAL A 68 -6.72 18.66 3.45
CA VAL A 68 -5.96 17.61 4.14
C VAL A 68 -6.28 16.24 3.55
N THR A 69 -7.55 15.95 3.26
CA THR A 69 -7.95 14.70 2.59
C THR A 69 -7.24 14.52 1.25
N LYS A 70 -7.10 15.58 0.43
CA LYS A 70 -6.38 15.53 -0.85
C LYS A 70 -4.88 15.36 -0.68
N ILE A 71 -4.29 16.02 0.33
CA ILE A 71 -2.86 15.91 0.63
C ILE A 71 -2.51 14.45 0.97
N ILE A 72 -3.24 13.83 1.91
CA ILE A 72 -2.89 12.47 2.38
C ILE A 72 -3.20 11.35 1.38
N SER A 73 -4.11 11.61 0.45
CA SER A 73 -4.45 10.68 -0.63
C SER A 73 -3.55 10.95 -1.85
N ASN A 74 -3.98 11.83 -2.74
CA ASN A 74 -3.33 12.08 -4.03
C ASN A 74 -2.00 12.85 -3.90
N GLY A 75 -1.87 13.69 -2.87
CA GLY A 75 -0.64 14.47 -2.63
C GLY A 75 0.53 13.56 -2.29
N TRP A 76 0.36 12.70 -1.28
CA TRP A 76 1.36 11.71 -0.90
C TRP A 76 1.59 10.67 -2.00
N GLU A 77 0.56 10.21 -2.71
CA GLU A 77 0.77 9.25 -3.82
C GLU A 77 1.74 9.79 -4.86
N LYS A 78 1.62 11.07 -5.20
CA LYS A 78 2.51 11.73 -6.17
C LYS A 78 3.92 11.96 -5.64
N LEU A 79 4.05 12.22 -4.34
CA LEU A 79 5.33 12.57 -3.74
C LEU A 79 6.18 11.35 -3.39
N ILE A 80 5.55 10.29 -2.87
CA ILE A 80 6.22 9.14 -2.25
C ILE A 80 5.63 7.78 -2.68
N GLY A 81 4.66 7.75 -3.60
CA GLY A 81 4.05 6.52 -4.10
C GLY A 81 3.02 5.86 -3.18
N GLY A 82 3.07 6.15 -1.87
CA GLY A 82 2.10 5.70 -0.87
C GLY A 82 0.95 6.68 -0.69
N LYS A 83 -0.22 6.19 -0.23
CA LYS A 83 -1.39 7.03 0.07
C LYS A 83 -2.26 6.46 1.17
N LEU A 84 -3.00 7.34 1.86
CA LEU A 84 -3.95 6.96 2.90
C LEU A 84 -5.38 7.27 2.46
N GLU A 85 -6.27 6.28 2.55
CA GLU A 85 -7.71 6.45 2.34
C GLU A 85 -8.50 5.98 3.58
N PHE A 86 -9.55 6.71 3.93
CA PHE A 86 -10.55 6.30 4.92
C PHE A 86 -11.82 5.90 4.18
N GLU A 87 -12.18 4.62 4.25
CA GLU A 87 -13.29 4.03 3.51
C GLU A 87 -14.09 3.12 4.45
N PRO A 88 -15.25 3.55 4.99
CA PRO A 88 -16.02 2.78 5.95
C PRO A 88 -16.74 1.56 5.36
N ASP A 89 -16.80 1.45 4.03
CA ASP A 89 -17.43 0.34 3.34
C ASP A 89 -16.42 -0.79 3.07
N MET A 90 -16.61 -1.93 3.72
CA MET A 90 -15.70 -3.09 3.61
C MET A 90 -15.60 -3.64 2.17
N ASP A 91 -16.70 -3.62 1.42
CA ASP A 91 -16.71 -4.12 0.04
C ASP A 91 -15.86 -3.21 -0.85
N LYS A 92 -15.91 -1.90 -0.61
CA LYS A 92 -15.04 -0.94 -1.30
C LYS A 92 -13.58 -1.05 -0.87
N ILE A 93 -13.29 -1.35 0.40
CA ILE A 93 -11.90 -1.63 0.83
C ILE A 93 -11.35 -2.80 0.02
N LEU A 94 -12.12 -3.88 -0.12
CA LEU A 94 -11.72 -5.06 -0.87
C LEU A 94 -11.51 -4.75 -2.36
N GLU A 95 -12.47 -4.07 -2.99
CA GLU A 95 -12.40 -3.62 -4.39
C GLU A 95 -11.14 -2.78 -4.63
N LYS A 96 -10.96 -1.71 -3.85
CA LYS A 96 -9.81 -0.80 -3.96
C LYS A 96 -8.47 -1.51 -3.75
N THR A 97 -8.42 -2.47 -2.83
CA THR A 97 -7.22 -3.26 -2.54
C THR A 97 -6.86 -4.14 -3.73
N ILE A 98 -7.84 -4.90 -4.24
CA ILE A 98 -7.63 -5.80 -5.39
C ILE A 98 -7.21 -5.00 -6.61
N ASP A 99 -7.90 -3.90 -6.90
CA ASP A 99 -7.57 -3.02 -8.03
C ASP A 99 -6.15 -2.46 -7.93
N HIS A 100 -5.74 -2.01 -6.74
CA HIS A 100 -4.38 -1.54 -6.50
C HIS A 100 -3.34 -2.63 -6.79
N ILE A 101 -3.54 -3.83 -6.22
CA ILE A 101 -2.64 -4.97 -6.41
C ILE A 101 -2.57 -5.33 -7.91
N GLN A 102 -3.70 -5.41 -8.61
CA GLN A 102 -3.71 -5.72 -10.04
C GLN A 102 -3.03 -4.64 -10.88
N LYS A 103 -3.25 -3.36 -10.58
CA LYS A 103 -2.56 -2.23 -11.23
C LYS A 103 -1.04 -2.35 -11.09
N LYS A 104 -0.55 -2.64 -9.88
CA LYS A 104 0.89 -2.82 -9.60
C LYS A 104 1.46 -4.06 -10.29
N ARG A 105 0.74 -5.20 -10.26
CA ARG A 105 1.12 -6.41 -11.01
C ARG A 105 1.24 -6.18 -12.51
N LYS A 106 0.32 -5.39 -13.08
CA LYS A 106 0.35 -5.02 -14.49
C LYS A 106 1.57 -4.13 -14.80
N ALA A 107 1.83 -3.13 -13.97
CA ALA A 107 3.01 -2.25 -14.10
C ALA A 107 4.33 -3.02 -14.05
N LEU A 108 4.42 -4.04 -13.19
CA LEU A 108 5.57 -4.95 -13.08
C LEU A 108 5.63 -6.04 -14.16
N GLY A 109 4.64 -6.16 -15.04
CA GLY A 109 4.61 -7.18 -16.08
C GLY A 109 4.43 -8.61 -15.55
N ILE A 110 3.87 -8.79 -14.35
CA ILE A 110 3.60 -10.09 -13.69
C ILE A 110 2.11 -10.44 -13.61
N HIS A 111 1.27 -9.72 -14.34
CA HIS A 111 -0.17 -9.98 -14.42
C HIS A 111 -0.51 -11.23 -15.26
N GLU A 112 0.41 -11.69 -16.10
CA GLU A 112 0.23 -12.86 -16.96
C GLU A 112 1.25 -13.96 -16.63
N LYS A 113 0.84 -15.21 -16.87
CA LYS A 113 1.70 -16.36 -16.66
C LYS A 113 2.72 -16.44 -17.81
N LYS A 114 3.99 -16.20 -17.50
CA LYS A 114 5.09 -16.45 -18.44
C LYS A 114 5.51 -17.92 -18.39
N GLU A 115 5.97 -18.43 -19.53
CA GLU A 115 6.56 -19.77 -19.61
C GLU A 115 7.84 -19.79 -18.77
N ARG A 116 8.02 -20.85 -17.97
CA ARG A 116 9.21 -20.97 -17.12
C ARG A 116 10.39 -21.40 -17.98
N VAL A 117 11.41 -20.55 -18.07
CA VAL A 117 12.67 -20.90 -18.72
C VAL A 117 13.59 -21.49 -17.65
N LEU A 118 14.02 -22.73 -17.82
CA LEU A 118 15.12 -23.27 -17.02
C LEU A 118 16.39 -22.57 -17.52
N PHE A 119 17.06 -21.83 -16.64
CA PHE A 119 18.41 -21.39 -16.92
C PHE A 119 19.35 -22.55 -16.66
N ASP A 120 20.25 -22.84 -17.61
CA ASP A 120 21.32 -23.80 -17.39
C ASP A 120 22.15 -23.33 -16.19
N MET A 121 22.27 -24.23 -15.20
CA MET A 121 22.88 -23.98 -13.91
C MET A 121 24.40 -24.11 -13.99
#